data_AF-A0A1V5LIZ9-F1
#
_entry.id   AF-A0A1V5LIZ9-F1
#
_cell.length_a   1.000
_cell.length_b   1.000
_cell.length_c   1.000
_cell.angle_alpha   90.00
_cell.angle_beta   90.00
_cell.angle_gamma   90.00
#
_symmetry.space_group_name_H-M   'P 1'
#
loop_
_entity.id
_entity.type
_entity.pdbx_description
1 polymer ?
#
loop_
_entity_poly.entity_id
_entity_poly.type
_entity_poly.pdbx_seq_one_letter_code
_entity_poly.pdbx_strand_id
1 'polypeptide(L)'
;MMLFFNARIRESKAGLFFGAVLTLFGLVMNRLNVAITGMARSAGVEYLPSWMEVAVTLSVIAAGLFIFRLAAKYLPVFPREEKTGVHQPPLIEAGGSGKLAMGLLAGLLILVLAGFGYSLAVTRPNQSADAPQAAQAIAAESLEFPAPIEFVQSEESPGQVIFNHESHVDTSAPNCKNCHAGLFSIRASKAGAAAQTRAVGHDQCGTCHNGEKAFNYEESCDGCHMSSE
;
A
#
# COMPACT_ATOMS: atom_id res chain seq x y z
N MET A 1 -23.32 0.79 19.20
CA MET A 1 -23.52 0.43 20.62
C MET A 1 -24.92 0.74 21.16
N MET A 2 -25.59 1.84 20.77
CA MET A 2 -26.92 2.18 21.29
C MET A 2 -28.00 1.09 21.08
N LEU A 3 -27.91 0.31 19.99
CA LEU A 3 -28.85 -0.78 19.69
C LEU A 3 -28.94 -1.84 20.81
N PHE A 4 -27.84 -2.14 21.50
CA PHE A 4 -27.77 -3.17 22.54
C PHE A 4 -28.15 -2.68 23.95
N PHE A 5 -28.47 -1.39 24.11
CA PHE A 5 -29.05 -0.90 25.36
C PHE A 5 -30.47 -1.42 25.57
N ASN A 6 -31.17 -1.77 24.50
CA ASN A 6 -32.50 -2.39 24.58
C ASN A 6 -32.35 -3.90 24.87
N ALA A 7 -32.79 -4.32 26.05
CA ALA A 7 -32.76 -5.72 26.49
C ALA A 7 -33.43 -6.67 25.47
N ARG A 8 -34.52 -6.22 24.85
CA ARG A 8 -35.30 -7.01 23.88
C ARG A 8 -34.50 -7.39 22.62
N ILE A 9 -33.51 -6.57 22.24
CA ILE A 9 -32.64 -6.84 21.08
C ILE A 9 -31.49 -7.76 21.47
N ARG A 10 -30.93 -7.60 22.67
CA ARG A 10 -29.82 -8.41 23.19
C ARG A 10 -30.24 -9.84 23.54
N GLU A 11 -31.48 -10.03 23.97
CA GLU A 11 -32.02 -11.36 24.30
C GLU A 11 -32.54 -12.12 23.06
N SER A 12 -32.71 -11.42 21.93
CA SER A 12 -33.13 -12.04 20.67
C SER A 12 -31.93 -12.55 19.87
N LYS A 13 -31.94 -13.85 19.52
CA LYS A 13 -30.92 -14.45 18.63
C LYS A 13 -30.80 -13.71 17.29
N ALA A 14 -31.93 -13.28 16.71
CA ALA A 14 -31.94 -12.49 15.48
C ALA A 14 -31.40 -11.07 15.68
N GLY A 15 -31.70 -10.44 16.82
CA GLY A 15 -31.18 -9.12 17.16
C GLY A 15 -29.66 -9.12 17.33
N LEU A 16 -29.12 -10.15 18.00
CA LEU A 16 -27.69 -10.38 18.13
C LEU A 16 -27.01 -10.61 16.77
N PHE A 17 -27.57 -11.49 15.93
CA PHE A 17 -27.04 -11.76 14.59
C PHE A 17 -27.02 -10.51 13.72
N PHE A 18 -28.14 -9.77 13.66
CA PHE A 18 -28.24 -8.53 12.90
C PHE A 18 -27.23 -7.48 13.38
N GLY A 19 -27.13 -7.30 14.71
CA GLY A 19 -26.16 -6.38 15.30
C GLY A 19 -24.70 -6.76 15.02
N ALA A 20 -24.37 -8.05 15.02
CA ALA A 20 -23.05 -8.54 14.65
C ALA A 20 -22.70 -8.22 13.19
N VAL A 21 -23.64 -8.43 12.26
CA VAL A 21 -23.46 -8.10 10.84
C VAL A 21 -23.25 -6.59 10.65
N LEU A 22 -24.07 -5.74 11.29
CA LEU A 22 -23.91 -4.29 11.21
C LEU A 22 -22.57 -3.80 11.79
N THR A 23 -22.12 -4.42 12.89
CA THR A 23 -20.84 -4.06 13.51
C THR A 23 -19.67 -4.43 12.59
N LEU A 24 -19.69 -5.62 11.99
CA LEU A 24 -18.69 -6.04 11.03
C LEU A 24 -18.68 -5.13 9.80
N PHE A 25 -19.85 -4.81 9.25
CA PHE A 25 -19.97 -3.86 8.13
C PHE A 25 -19.40 -2.49 8.49
N GLY A 26 -19.74 -1.94 9.66
CA GLY A 26 -19.19 -0.67 10.14
C GLY A 26 -17.67 -0.69 10.31
N LEU A 27 -17.10 -1.79 10.80
CA LEU A 27 -15.66 -1.96 10.91
C LEU A 27 -14.98 -1.96 9.53
N VAL A 28 -15.57 -2.67 8.55
CA VAL A 28 -15.08 -2.71 7.17
C VAL A 28 -15.13 -1.32 6.54
N MET A 29 -16.26 -0.62 6.66
CA MET A 29 -16.41 0.74 6.14
C MET A 29 -15.44 1.72 6.80
N ASN A 30 -15.21 1.60 8.10
CA ASN A 30 -14.21 2.41 8.80
C ASN A 30 -12.80 2.14 8.27
N ARG A 31 -12.44 0.86 8.08
CA ARG A 31 -11.13 0.47 7.54
C ARG A 31 -10.94 0.99 6.11
N LEU A 32 -11.97 0.87 5.28
CA LEU A 32 -11.96 1.36 3.91
C LEU A 32 -11.85 2.90 3.88
N ASN A 33 -12.60 3.61 4.72
CA ASN A 33 -12.54 5.06 4.80
C ASN A 33 -11.14 5.58 5.19
N VAL A 34 -10.53 4.99 6.23
CA VAL A 34 -9.18 5.36 6.67
C VAL A 34 -8.15 5.08 5.58
N ALA A 35 -8.23 3.91 4.92
CA ALA A 35 -7.33 3.55 3.84
C ALA A 35 -7.44 4.51 2.64
N ILE A 36 -8.67 4.79 2.18
CA ILE A 36 -8.91 5.69 1.04
C ILE A 36 -8.49 7.11 1.39
N THR A 37 -8.86 7.63 2.56
CA THR A 37 -8.50 8.99 2.98
C THR A 37 -6.98 9.16 3.10
N GLY A 38 -6.27 8.14 3.59
CA GLY A 38 -4.81 8.14 3.66
C GLY A 38 -4.12 8.14 2.29
N MET A 39 -4.71 7.46 1.30
CA MET A 39 -4.18 7.39 -0.06
C MET A 39 -4.58 8.60 -0.93
N ALA A 40 -5.78 9.16 -0.73
CA ALA A 40 -6.29 10.27 -1.53
C ALA A 40 -5.35 11.49 -1.53
N ARG A 41 -4.69 11.77 -0.39
CA ARG A 41 -3.74 12.88 -0.27
C ARG A 41 -2.37 12.60 -0.91
N SER A 42 -1.96 11.33 -1.00
CA SER A 42 -0.63 10.95 -1.50
C SER A 42 -0.62 10.59 -2.97
N ALA A 43 -1.71 10.01 -3.48
CA ALA A 43 -1.80 9.55 -4.86
C ALA A 43 -2.50 10.57 -5.79
N GLY A 44 -3.26 11.52 -5.26
CA GLY A 44 -3.98 12.52 -6.07
C GLY A 44 -5.05 11.96 -7.00
N VAL A 45 -5.39 10.67 -6.85
CA VAL A 45 -6.35 9.93 -7.67
C VAL A 45 -7.46 9.33 -6.82
N GLU A 46 -8.64 9.19 -7.40
CA GLU A 46 -9.77 8.50 -6.78
C GLU A 46 -9.53 6.98 -6.81
N TYR A 47 -9.57 6.33 -5.63
CA TYR A 47 -9.41 4.89 -5.53
C TYR A 47 -10.73 4.18 -5.87
N LEU A 48 -10.72 3.41 -6.96
CA LEU A 48 -11.80 2.51 -7.33
C LEU A 48 -11.22 1.11 -7.47
N PRO A 49 -11.71 0.13 -6.68
CA PRO A 49 -11.11 -1.18 -6.66
C PRO A 49 -11.34 -1.89 -7.99
N SER A 50 -10.30 -2.54 -8.49
CA SER A 50 -10.41 -3.35 -9.70
C SER A 50 -11.17 -4.65 -9.41
N TRP A 51 -11.73 -5.26 -10.47
CA TRP A 51 -12.39 -6.56 -10.34
C TRP A 51 -11.47 -7.63 -9.72
N MET A 52 -10.18 -7.58 -10.03
CA MET A 52 -9.19 -8.50 -9.48
C MET A 52 -8.94 -8.27 -7.99
N GLU A 53 -8.93 -7.03 -7.50
CA GLU A 53 -8.81 -6.74 -6.06
C GLU A 53 -10.01 -7.26 -5.27
N VAL A 54 -11.23 -7.11 -5.83
CA VAL A 54 -12.45 -7.66 -5.25
C VAL A 54 -12.39 -9.19 -5.22
N ALA A 55 -12.02 -9.82 -6.34
CA ALA A 55 -11.90 -11.26 -6.44
C ALA A 55 -10.86 -11.84 -5.46
N VAL A 56 -9.69 -11.21 -5.36
CA VAL A 56 -8.64 -11.60 -4.40
C VAL A 56 -9.15 -11.48 -2.96
N THR A 57 -9.82 -10.38 -2.61
CA THR A 57 -10.39 -10.20 -1.26
C THR A 57 -11.41 -11.28 -0.93
N LEU A 58 -12.33 -11.59 -1.86
CA LEU A 58 -13.32 -12.66 -1.69
C LEU A 58 -12.64 -14.03 -1.57
N SER A 59 -11.55 -14.27 -2.29
CA SER A 59 -10.80 -15.53 -2.21
C SER A 59 -10.18 -15.75 -0.82
N VAL A 60 -9.65 -14.70 -0.19
CA VAL A 60 -9.08 -14.77 1.16
C VAL A 60 -10.18 -15.08 2.19
N ILE A 61 -11.35 -14.44 2.06
CA ILE A 61 -12.51 -14.73 2.92
C ILE A 61 -12.96 -16.18 2.74
N ALA A 62 -13.09 -16.64 1.50
CA ALA A 62 -13.49 -18.01 1.19
C ALA A 62 -12.49 -19.04 1.74
N ALA A 63 -11.19 -18.78 1.58
CA ALA A 63 -10.13 -19.62 2.13
C ALA A 63 -10.20 -19.68 3.67
N GLY A 64 -10.41 -18.54 4.33
CA GLY A 64 -10.61 -18.48 5.78
C GLY A 64 -11.80 -19.31 6.26
N LEU A 65 -12.95 -19.19 5.59
CA LEU A 65 -14.14 -19.99 5.90
C LEU A 65 -13.93 -21.48 5.63
N PHE A 66 -13.20 -21.82 4.57
CA PHE A 66 -12.86 -23.20 4.24
C PHE A 66 -11.96 -23.83 5.31
N ILE A 67 -10.88 -23.14 5.71
CA ILE A 67 -9.98 -23.59 6.77
C ILE A 67 -10.74 -23.72 8.09
N PHE A 68 -11.56 -22.73 8.44
CA PHE A 68 -12.40 -22.79 9.65
C PHE A 68 -13.33 -24.01 9.63
N ARG A 69 -13.95 -24.31 8.49
CA ARG A 69 -14.80 -25.49 8.32
C ARG A 69 -14.01 -26.80 8.51
N LEU A 70 -12.79 -26.89 7.97
CA LEU A 70 -11.93 -28.06 8.19
C LEU A 70 -11.58 -28.19 9.67
N ALA A 71 -11.19 -27.09 10.32
CA ALA A 71 -10.86 -27.08 11.73
C ALA A 71 -12.05 -27.53 12.59
N ALA A 72 -13.24 -26.98 12.36
CA ALA A 72 -14.46 -27.38 13.08
C ALA A 72 -14.87 -28.84 12.82
N LYS A 73 -14.48 -29.44 11.68
CA LYS A 73 -14.79 -30.83 11.34
C LYS A 73 -13.78 -31.83 11.93
N TYR A 74 -12.49 -31.49 11.94
CA TYR A 74 -11.42 -32.43 12.28
C TYR A 74 -10.86 -32.24 13.69
N LEU A 75 -10.94 -31.04 14.27
CA LEU A 75 -10.53 -30.81 15.66
C LEU A 75 -11.72 -31.03 16.60
N PRO A 76 -11.52 -31.70 17.75
CA PRO A 76 -12.54 -31.82 18.80
C PRO A 76 -12.65 -30.51 19.58
N VAL A 77 -13.15 -29.45 18.93
CA VAL A 77 -13.32 -28.11 19.53
C VAL A 77 -14.49 -28.08 20.51
N PHE A 78 -15.54 -28.86 20.26
CA PHE A 78 -16.73 -28.91 21.10
C PHE A 78 -16.70 -30.15 22.01
N PRO A 79 -17.20 -30.04 23.25
CA PRO A 79 -17.53 -31.20 24.06
C PRO A 79 -18.46 -32.13 23.28
N ARG A 80 -18.42 -33.45 23.54
CA ARG A 80 -19.39 -34.39 22.96
C ARG A 80 -20.78 -34.10 23.50
N GLU A 81 -21.46 -33.11 22.95
CA GLU A 81 -22.83 -32.78 23.30
C GLU A 81 -23.82 -33.59 22.46
N GLU A 82 -24.81 -34.09 23.17
CA GLU A 82 -25.99 -34.82 22.70
C GLU A 82 -26.65 -34.07 21.55
N LYS A 83 -26.93 -34.76 20.44
CA LYS A 83 -27.53 -34.18 19.22
C LYS A 83 -28.93 -33.63 19.51
N THR A 84 -29.01 -32.43 20.04
CA THR A 84 -30.25 -31.71 20.28
C THR A 84 -30.73 -31.06 18.98
N GLY A 85 -31.30 -31.90 18.10
CA GLY A 85 -32.16 -31.48 16.99
C GLY A 85 -31.50 -30.65 15.87
N VAL A 86 -32.31 -30.34 14.85
CA VAL A 86 -31.91 -29.55 13.68
C VAL A 86 -31.80 -28.08 14.11
N HIS A 87 -30.58 -27.55 14.23
CA HIS A 87 -30.35 -26.14 14.54
C HIS A 87 -30.79 -25.27 13.36
N GLN A 88 -31.90 -24.54 13.51
CA GLN A 88 -32.38 -23.61 12.50
C GLN A 88 -31.59 -22.29 12.57
N PRO A 89 -31.33 -21.63 11.44
CA PRO A 89 -30.68 -20.33 11.44
C PRO A 89 -31.44 -19.33 12.31
N PRO A 90 -30.75 -18.49 13.09
CA PRO A 90 -31.38 -17.61 14.08
C PRO A 90 -32.36 -16.59 13.49
N LEU A 91 -32.19 -16.21 12.21
CA LEU A 91 -33.13 -15.35 11.48
C LEU A 91 -34.39 -16.08 11.01
N ILE A 92 -34.35 -17.40 10.83
CA ILE A 92 -35.52 -18.22 10.45
C ILE A 92 -36.33 -18.55 11.71
N GLU A 93 -35.64 -18.89 12.80
CA GLU A 93 -36.24 -19.17 14.11
C GLU A 93 -37.02 -17.95 14.65
N ALA A 94 -36.60 -16.73 14.32
CA ALA A 94 -37.20 -15.48 14.80
C ALA A 94 -38.51 -15.05 14.08
N GLY A 95 -39.02 -15.85 13.14
CA GLY A 95 -40.32 -15.64 12.51
C GLY A 95 -40.49 -14.26 11.85
N GLY A 96 -41.52 -13.51 12.25
CA GLY A 96 -41.84 -12.19 11.66
C GLY A 96 -40.73 -11.15 11.84
N SER A 97 -40.07 -11.14 13.00
CA SER A 97 -38.93 -10.24 13.26
C SER A 97 -37.70 -10.60 12.42
N GLY A 98 -37.51 -11.89 12.15
CA GLY A 98 -36.47 -12.41 11.27
C GLY A 98 -36.67 -12.05 9.80
N LYS A 99 -37.93 -12.09 9.32
CA LYS A 99 -38.28 -11.62 7.96
C LYS A 99 -37.97 -10.13 7.78
N LEU A 100 -38.26 -9.31 8.79
CA LEU A 100 -37.98 -7.88 8.76
C LEU A 100 -36.46 -7.62 8.76
N ALA A 101 -35.70 -8.32 9.61
CA ALA A 101 -34.24 -8.23 9.62
C ALA A 101 -33.60 -8.69 8.30
N MET A 102 -34.08 -9.78 7.70
CA MET A 102 -33.64 -10.21 6.37
C MET A 102 -33.98 -9.17 5.29
N GLY A 103 -35.17 -8.58 5.33
CA GLY A 103 -35.56 -7.50 4.42
C GLY A 103 -34.63 -6.28 4.53
N LEU A 104 -34.28 -5.88 5.76
CA LEU A 104 -33.33 -4.78 6.01
C LEU A 104 -31.92 -5.11 5.50
N LEU A 105 -31.42 -6.32 5.77
CA LEU A 105 -30.10 -6.75 5.28
C LEU A 105 -30.07 -6.87 3.75
N ALA A 106 -31.13 -7.38 3.14
CA ALA A 106 -31.25 -7.45 1.68
C ALA A 106 -31.31 -6.05 1.07
N GLY A 107 -32.09 -5.13 1.67
CA GLY A 107 -32.14 -3.73 1.24
C GLY A 107 -30.79 -3.03 1.36
N LEU A 108 -30.07 -3.25 2.46
CA LEU A 108 -28.71 -2.74 2.65
C LEU A 108 -27.76 -3.29 1.57
N LEU A 109 -27.80 -4.61 1.31
CA LEU A 109 -26.96 -5.23 0.28
C LEU A 109 -27.28 -4.67 -1.11
N ILE A 110 -28.56 -4.49 -1.46
CA ILE A 110 -28.97 -3.89 -2.73
C ILE A 110 -28.47 -2.45 -2.83
N LEU A 111 -28.58 -1.64 -1.77
CA LEU A 111 -28.05 -0.28 -1.74
C LEU A 111 -26.54 -0.24 -1.95
N VAL A 112 -25.79 -1.16 -1.32
CA VAL A 112 -24.34 -1.25 -1.50
C VAL A 112 -23.98 -1.65 -2.94
N LEU A 113 -24.66 -2.66 -3.49
CA LEU A 113 -24.43 -3.11 -4.87
C LEU A 113 -24.84 -2.05 -5.90
N ALA A 114 -25.95 -1.36 -5.69
CA ALA A 114 -26.42 -0.28 -6.55
C ALA A 114 -25.49 0.94 -6.47
N GLY A 115 -25.04 1.32 -5.28
CA GLY A 115 -24.05 2.39 -5.09
C GLY A 115 -22.71 2.06 -5.74
N PHE A 116 -22.23 0.82 -5.59
CA PHE A 116 -21.01 0.35 -6.23
C PHE A 116 -21.16 0.27 -7.76
N GLY A 117 -22.29 -0.23 -8.26
CA GLY A 117 -22.60 -0.29 -9.70
C GLY A 117 -22.78 1.09 -10.33
N TYR A 118 -23.43 2.03 -9.64
CA TYR A 118 -23.52 3.43 -10.05
C TYR A 118 -22.14 4.09 -10.07
N SER A 119 -21.31 3.83 -9.05
CA SER A 119 -19.94 4.31 -9.01
C SER A 119 -19.17 3.80 -10.24
N LEU A 120 -19.16 2.49 -10.50
CA LEU A 120 -18.57 1.88 -11.70
C LEU A 120 -19.11 2.41 -13.04
N ALA A 121 -20.38 2.82 -13.09
CA ALA A 121 -21.00 3.33 -14.31
C ALA A 121 -20.69 4.81 -14.57
N VAL A 122 -20.43 5.60 -13.53
CA VAL A 122 -20.24 7.06 -13.61
C VAL A 122 -18.76 7.45 -13.56
N THR A 123 -17.93 6.71 -12.83
CA THR A 123 -16.49 6.95 -12.85
C THR A 123 -15.86 6.30 -14.07
N ARG A 124 -15.05 7.07 -14.79
CA ARG A 124 -14.20 6.52 -15.84
C ARG A 124 -13.27 5.49 -15.17
N PRO A 125 -13.00 4.32 -15.79
CA PRO A 125 -12.02 3.39 -15.25
C PRO A 125 -10.76 4.18 -14.95
N ASN A 126 -10.07 3.83 -13.86
CA ASN A 126 -8.75 4.34 -13.51
C ASN A 126 -7.83 4.20 -14.73
N GLN A 127 -7.90 5.14 -15.67
CA GLN A 127 -6.75 5.56 -16.42
C GLN A 127 -5.79 5.92 -15.29
N SER A 128 -4.64 5.25 -15.25
CA SER A 128 -3.47 5.86 -14.64
C SER A 128 -3.55 7.30 -15.08
N ALA A 129 -3.77 8.24 -14.15
CA ALA A 129 -3.64 9.63 -14.51
C ALA A 129 -2.35 9.67 -15.30
N ASP A 130 -2.40 10.11 -16.56
CA ASP A 130 -1.18 10.61 -17.19
C ASP A 130 -0.57 11.46 -16.11
N ALA A 131 0.62 11.05 -15.64
CA ALA A 131 1.22 11.53 -14.41
C ALA A 131 0.90 13.01 -14.32
N PRO A 132 0.20 13.48 -13.27
CA PRO A 132 -0.49 14.77 -13.29
C PRO A 132 0.40 15.76 -13.97
N GLN A 133 -0.10 16.62 -14.87
CA GLN A 133 0.79 17.55 -15.59
C GLN A 133 1.56 18.51 -14.65
N ALA A 134 1.29 18.46 -13.33
CA ALA A 134 2.11 19.04 -12.25
C ALA A 134 3.37 18.22 -11.85
N ALA A 135 3.44 16.95 -12.24
CA ALA A 135 4.63 16.10 -12.27
C ALA A 135 5.42 16.28 -13.58
N GLN A 136 4.84 16.95 -14.59
CA GLN A 136 5.63 17.62 -15.62
C GLN A 136 5.99 19.02 -15.07
N ALA A 137 7.28 19.20 -14.84
CA ALA A 137 7.91 20.44 -14.43
C ALA A 137 7.62 20.94 -13.00
N ILE A 138 8.36 20.39 -12.02
CA ILE A 138 9.31 21.32 -11.39
C ILE A 138 10.18 21.74 -12.57
N ALA A 139 9.99 22.97 -13.08
CA ALA A 139 10.81 23.46 -14.18
C ALA A 139 12.26 23.13 -13.82
N ALA A 140 13.06 22.64 -14.77
CA ALA A 140 14.48 22.34 -14.52
C ALA A 140 15.19 23.49 -13.77
N GLU A 141 14.70 24.72 -13.97
CA GLU A 141 15.06 25.95 -13.27
C GLU A 141 14.88 25.99 -11.74
N SER A 142 14.04 25.14 -11.13
CA SER A 142 13.71 25.16 -9.69
C SER A 142 14.09 23.89 -8.92
N LEU A 143 14.87 23.00 -9.52
CA LEU A 143 15.55 21.93 -8.80
C LEU A 143 16.87 22.46 -8.23
N GLU A 144 16.86 22.88 -6.97
CA GLU A 144 18.09 23.13 -6.23
C GLU A 144 18.75 21.79 -5.91
N PHE A 145 19.76 21.43 -6.71
CA PHE A 145 20.59 20.27 -6.43
C PHE A 145 21.52 20.53 -5.24
N PRO A 146 21.84 19.50 -4.44
CA PRO A 146 22.89 19.61 -3.45
C PRO A 146 24.20 20.04 -4.09
N ALA A 147 25.00 20.80 -3.34
CA ALA A 147 26.36 21.13 -3.73
C ALA A 147 27.16 19.86 -4.10
N PRO A 148 28.18 19.97 -4.96
CA PRO A 148 29.06 18.86 -5.30
C PRO A 148 29.56 18.14 -4.05
N ILE A 149 29.50 16.81 -4.06
CA ILE A 149 29.93 15.98 -2.95
C ILE A 149 31.38 15.60 -3.18
N GLU A 150 32.27 16.08 -2.31
CA GLU A 150 33.67 15.67 -2.26
C GLU A 150 33.79 14.43 -1.38
N PHE A 151 34.30 13.34 -1.95
CA PHE A 151 34.58 12.11 -1.18
C PHE A 151 35.93 12.20 -0.49
N VAL A 152 36.10 11.61 0.69
CA VAL A 152 37.43 11.59 1.33
C VAL A 152 38.38 10.75 0.48
N GLN A 153 39.45 11.36 -0.01
CA GLN A 153 40.52 10.64 -0.69
C GLN A 153 41.21 9.69 0.30
N SER A 154 41.25 8.40 -0.02
CA SER A 154 42.05 7.42 0.73
C SER A 154 43.50 7.41 0.26
N GLU A 155 44.41 6.85 1.05
CA GLU A 155 45.81 6.66 0.66
C GLU A 155 45.98 5.79 -0.61
N GLU A 156 44.97 4.97 -0.92
CA GLU A 156 44.94 4.07 -2.08
C GLU A 156 44.27 4.72 -3.32
N SER A 157 43.72 5.94 -3.18
CA SER A 157 43.01 6.64 -4.24
C SER A 157 43.98 7.49 -5.08
N PRO A 158 44.07 7.28 -6.41
CA PRO A 158 44.97 8.01 -7.31
C PRO A 158 44.73 9.52 -7.38
N GLY A 159 43.52 9.98 -7.01
CA GLY A 159 43.15 11.39 -6.99
C GLY A 159 41.85 11.65 -6.25
N GLN A 160 41.50 12.92 -6.11
CA GLN A 160 40.24 13.37 -5.49
C GLN A 160 39.06 13.09 -6.43
N VAL A 161 37.94 12.62 -5.88
CA VAL A 161 36.71 12.36 -6.63
C VAL A 161 35.62 13.30 -6.15
N ILE A 162 34.96 13.97 -7.10
CA ILE A 162 33.85 14.90 -6.83
C ILE A 162 32.63 14.43 -7.60
N PHE A 163 31.51 14.24 -6.89
CA PHE A 163 30.24 13.88 -7.49
C PHE A 163 29.34 15.11 -7.66
N ASN A 164 28.95 15.37 -8.90
CA ASN A 164 28.04 16.45 -9.27
C ASN A 164 26.66 15.87 -9.62
N HIS A 165 25.62 16.30 -8.89
CA HIS A 165 24.25 15.86 -9.16
C HIS A 165 23.77 16.33 -10.54
N GLU A 166 24.17 17.52 -10.98
CA GLU A 166 23.78 18.11 -12.26
C GLU A 166 24.25 17.29 -13.47
N SER A 167 25.43 16.66 -13.39
CA SER A 167 25.94 15.83 -14.48
C SER A 167 25.34 14.42 -14.53
N HIS A 168 24.60 14.01 -13.49
CA HIS A 168 24.06 12.65 -13.34
C HIS A 168 22.53 12.60 -13.37
N VAL A 169 21.87 13.75 -13.42
CA VAL A 169 20.40 13.85 -13.45
C VAL A 169 19.97 14.49 -14.76
N ASP A 170 19.05 13.83 -15.46
CA ASP A 170 18.31 14.47 -16.54
C ASP A 170 17.35 15.50 -15.94
N THR A 171 17.67 16.77 -16.09
CA THR A 171 16.89 17.89 -15.55
C THR A 171 15.51 18.03 -16.20
N SER A 172 15.33 17.45 -17.40
CA SER A 172 14.04 17.44 -18.10
C SER A 172 13.09 16.34 -17.59
N ALA A 173 13.64 15.27 -17.00
CA ALA A 173 12.90 14.15 -16.46
C ALA A 173 13.64 13.50 -15.25
N PRO A 174 13.73 14.18 -14.09
CA PRO A 174 14.56 13.73 -12.98
C PRO A 174 14.02 12.44 -12.35
N ASN A 175 14.87 11.40 -12.28
CA ASN A 175 14.51 10.12 -11.68
C ASN A 175 15.30 9.84 -10.39
N CYS A 176 14.92 10.55 -9.32
CA CYS A 176 15.62 10.51 -8.04
C CYS A 176 15.67 9.12 -7.39
N LYS A 177 14.78 8.19 -7.77
CA LYS A 177 14.70 6.83 -7.22
C LYS A 177 15.79 5.89 -7.76
N ASN A 178 16.40 6.24 -8.89
CA ASN A 178 17.48 5.43 -9.45
C ASN A 178 18.73 5.48 -8.57
N CYS A 179 18.98 6.63 -7.94
CA CYS A 179 20.10 6.83 -7.03
C CYS A 179 19.66 6.67 -5.57
N HIS A 180 18.46 7.15 -5.22
CA HIS A 180 18.02 7.18 -3.83
C HIS A 180 17.16 5.99 -3.41
N ALA A 181 17.30 5.64 -2.12
CA ALA A 181 16.74 4.46 -1.44
C ALA A 181 17.53 3.16 -1.60
N GLY A 182 18.31 3.03 -2.69
CA GLY A 182 19.23 1.91 -2.92
C GLY A 182 20.69 2.27 -2.66
N LEU A 183 21.27 3.10 -3.54
CA LEU A 183 22.70 3.44 -3.54
C LEU A 183 23.02 4.56 -2.54
N PHE A 184 22.22 5.63 -2.56
CA PHE A 184 22.44 6.80 -1.71
C PHE A 184 21.20 7.17 -0.90
N SER A 185 21.35 7.41 0.40
CA SER A 185 20.23 7.88 1.22
C SER A 185 19.97 9.36 0.97
N ILE A 186 18.71 9.74 0.72
CA ILE A 186 18.29 11.15 0.60
C ILE A 186 18.04 11.82 1.96
N ARG A 187 17.90 11.03 3.03
CA ARG A 187 17.64 11.56 4.37
C ARG A 187 18.92 12.12 4.97
N ALA A 188 18.96 13.41 5.28
CA ALA A 188 20.10 14.12 5.87
C ALA A 188 20.73 13.39 7.08
N SER A 189 19.92 12.76 7.93
CA SER A 189 20.40 11.98 9.10
C SER A 189 21.23 10.74 8.74
N LYS A 190 21.10 10.23 7.52
CA LYS A 190 21.91 9.13 6.97
C LYS A 190 22.82 9.57 5.81
N ALA A 191 22.50 10.68 5.16
CA ALA A 191 23.24 11.27 4.05
C ALA A 191 24.43 12.12 4.52
N GLY A 192 24.29 12.77 5.69
CA GLY A 192 25.16 13.88 6.14
C GLY A 192 26.03 13.59 7.36
N ALA A 193 26.28 12.34 7.72
CA ALA A 193 27.36 11.98 8.66
C ALA A 193 28.32 10.92 8.10
N ALA A 194 27.99 10.31 6.94
CA ALA A 194 28.72 9.17 6.37
C ALA A 194 29.37 9.47 5.00
N ALA A 195 28.83 10.39 4.19
CA ALA A 195 29.34 10.65 2.84
C ALA A 195 30.65 11.47 2.81
N GLN A 196 30.79 12.45 3.72
CA GLN A 196 32.02 13.25 3.86
C GLN A 196 33.06 12.63 4.82
N THR A 197 32.77 11.48 5.43
CA THR A 197 33.62 10.90 6.48
C THR A 197 34.21 9.54 6.12
N ARG A 198 33.87 9.00 4.93
CA ARG A 198 34.33 7.68 4.50
C ARG A 198 34.80 7.69 3.06
N ALA A 199 35.98 7.14 2.83
CA ALA A 199 36.43 6.77 1.49
C ALA A 199 35.45 5.76 0.90
N VAL A 200 34.90 6.08 -0.27
CA VAL A 200 33.97 5.22 -1.00
C VAL A 200 34.77 4.43 -2.02
N GLY A 201 34.55 3.12 -2.09
CA GLY A 201 35.18 2.27 -3.09
C GLY A 201 34.46 2.36 -4.44
N HIS A 202 34.87 1.54 -5.39
CA HIS A 202 34.22 1.46 -6.70
C HIS A 202 32.81 0.83 -6.66
N ASP A 203 32.34 0.33 -5.51
CA ASP A 203 31.08 -0.41 -5.38
C ASP A 203 29.83 0.46 -5.68
N GLN A 204 29.82 1.70 -5.22
CA GLN A 204 28.68 2.60 -5.43
C GLN A 204 28.67 3.19 -6.85
N CYS A 205 29.80 3.74 -7.30
CA CYS A 205 29.92 4.33 -8.64
C CYS A 205 29.89 3.25 -9.74
N GLY A 206 30.48 2.08 -9.48
CA GLY A 206 30.56 0.95 -10.41
C GLY A 206 29.22 0.30 -10.72
N THR A 207 28.15 0.59 -9.97
CA THR A 207 26.79 0.15 -10.35
C THR A 207 26.31 0.80 -11.66
N CYS A 208 26.86 1.98 -11.99
CA CYS A 208 26.59 2.72 -13.22
C CYS A 208 27.81 2.77 -14.16
N HIS A 209 29.03 2.88 -13.62
CA HIS A 209 30.26 2.90 -14.40
C HIS A 209 30.77 1.49 -14.74
N ASN A 210 29.88 0.59 -15.14
CA ASN A 210 30.20 -0.82 -15.42
C ASN A 210 30.45 -1.13 -16.91
N GLY A 211 30.50 -0.11 -17.77
CA GLY A 211 30.61 -0.29 -19.23
C GLY A 211 29.28 -0.53 -19.95
N GLU A 212 28.17 -0.71 -19.24
CA GLU A 212 26.84 -0.89 -19.84
C GLU A 212 25.97 0.37 -19.71
N LYS A 213 25.95 0.99 -18.53
CA LYS A 213 25.13 2.18 -18.25
C LYS A 213 25.90 3.48 -18.44
N ALA A 214 27.20 3.46 -18.19
CA ALA A 214 28.15 4.53 -18.42
C ALA A 214 29.51 3.92 -18.76
N PHE A 215 30.55 4.75 -18.87
CA PHE A 215 31.92 4.27 -19.12
C PHE A 215 32.38 3.27 -18.04
N ASN A 216 33.26 2.35 -18.41
CA ASN A 216 33.80 1.34 -17.50
C ASN A 216 34.90 1.93 -16.61
N TYR A 217 34.72 1.90 -15.28
CA TYR A 217 35.73 2.41 -14.32
C TYR A 217 37.02 1.57 -14.33
N GLU A 218 36.95 0.29 -14.74
CA GLU A 218 38.12 -0.59 -14.80
C GLU A 218 39.05 -0.22 -15.97
N GLU A 219 38.52 0.48 -16.97
CA GLU A 219 39.25 0.88 -18.17
C GLU A 219 39.66 2.36 -18.15
N SER A 220 39.02 3.18 -17.30
CA SER A 220 39.27 4.63 -17.22
C SER A 220 39.20 5.15 -15.79
N CYS A 221 40.37 5.39 -15.19
CA CYS A 221 40.50 5.96 -13.85
C CYS A 221 40.33 7.48 -13.84
N ASP A 222 40.80 8.16 -14.89
CA ASP A 222 40.78 9.63 -15.01
C ASP A 222 39.36 10.20 -15.17
N GLY A 223 38.39 9.35 -15.53
CA GLY A 223 36.98 9.73 -15.60
C GLY A 223 36.36 10.07 -14.23
N CYS A 224 36.98 9.65 -13.13
CA CYS A 224 36.53 9.94 -11.77
C CYS A 224 37.59 10.65 -10.92
N HIS A 225 38.86 10.29 -11.08
CA HIS A 225 39.95 10.87 -10.30
C HIS A 225 40.52 12.09 -11.02
N MET A 226 40.16 13.29 -10.56
CA MET A 226 40.72 14.51 -11.10
C MET A 226 42.06 14.81 -10.40
N SER A 227 43.10 15.11 -11.19
CA SER A 227 44.37 15.60 -10.66
C SER A 227 44.17 17.03 -10.14
N SER A 228 44.40 17.24 -8.84
CA SER A 228 44.59 18.58 -8.30
C SER A 228 45.97 19.07 -8.74
N GLU A 229 46.04 19.86 -9.82
CA GLU A 229 47.17 20.77 -10.04
C GLU A 229 47.03 22.00 -9.12
#